data_AF-A0A179S6R0-F1
#
_entry.id   AF-A0A179S6R0-F1
#
_cell.length_a   1.000
_cell.length_b   1.000
_cell.length_c   1.000
_cell.angle_alpha   90.00
_cell.angle_beta   90.00
_cell.angle_gamma   90.00
#
_symmetry.space_group_name_H-M   'P 1'
#
loop_
_entity.id
_entity.type
_entity.pdbx_description
1 polymer ?
#
loop_
_entity_poly.entity_id
_entity_poly.type
_entity_poly.pdbx_seq_one_letter_code
_entity_poly.pdbx_strand_id
1 'polypeptide(L)' 'MLHVVPRQVGANAAPLAEDAPWRRDLDDLNALLQDSRSRGPSLAEVAALIEAEAPGALPAASRLRIAARLARILG' A
#
# COMPACT_ATOMS: atom_id res chain seq x y z
N MET A 1 19.02 -29.15 -3.98
CA MET A 1 19.89 -28.18 -3.30
C MET A 1 19.05 -27.43 -2.29
N LEU A 2 19.31 -27.61 -0.99
CA LEU A 2 18.54 -27.01 0.10
C LEU A 2 19.04 -25.59 0.36
N HIS A 3 18.19 -24.58 0.20
CA HIS A 3 18.48 -23.22 0.64
C HIS A 3 18.45 -23.19 2.18
N VAL A 4 19.63 -23.28 2.79
CA VAL A 4 19.82 -22.99 4.21
C VAL A 4 19.70 -21.47 4.39
N VAL A 5 18.59 -21.03 4.98
CA VAL A 5 18.45 -19.65 5.46
C VAL A 5 19.20 -19.56 6.80
N PRO A 6 20.21 -18.68 6.95
CA PRO A 6 20.92 -18.56 8.22
C PRO A 6 19.99 -18.00 9.30
N ARG A 7 19.86 -18.76 10.38
CA ARG A 7 19.23 -18.40 11.65
C ARG A 7 19.84 -17.08 12.16
N GLN A 8 18.99 -16.07 12.41
CA GLN A 8 19.37 -14.77 12.96
C GLN A 8 20.20 -14.95 14.24
N VAL A 9 21.50 -14.65 14.14
CA VAL A 9 22.38 -14.43 15.28
C VAL A 9 21.98 -13.09 15.88
N GLY A 10 21.68 -13.08 17.18
CA GLY A 10 21.38 -11.87 17.94
C GLY A 10 22.52 -10.87 17.80
N ALA A 11 22.35 -9.92 16.87
CA ALA A 11 23.17 -8.74 16.81
C ALA A 11 22.65 -7.79 17.90
N ASN A 12 23.45 -7.57 18.94
CA ASN A 12 23.35 -6.35 19.72
C ASN A 12 23.50 -5.18 18.73
N ALA A 13 22.37 -4.61 18.31
CA ALA A 13 22.37 -3.44 17.45
C ALA A 13 22.99 -2.29 18.24
N ALA A 14 24.24 -1.94 17.89
CA ALA A 14 24.81 -0.68 18.33
C ALA A 14 23.83 0.45 17.95
N PRO A 15 23.63 1.49 18.79
CA PRO A 15 22.77 2.61 18.45
C PRO A 15 23.18 3.16 17.09
N LEU A 16 22.26 3.09 16.12
CA LEU A 16 22.47 3.58 14.77
C LEU A 16 22.72 5.08 14.85
N ALA A 17 23.91 5.53 14.46
CA ALA A 17 24.26 6.95 14.42
C ALA A 17 23.28 7.71 13.52
N GLU A 18 22.70 8.79 14.03
CA GLU A 18 21.63 9.51 13.35
C GLU A 18 22.07 10.14 12.00
N ASP A 19 23.36 10.40 11.83
CA ASP A 19 23.96 11.04 10.65
C ASP A 19 24.57 10.05 9.63
N ALA A 20 24.19 8.78 9.69
CA ALA A 20 24.84 7.78 8.86
C ALA A 20 24.34 7.81 7.39
N PRO A 21 25.24 7.66 6.39
CA PRO A 21 24.91 7.80 4.97
C PRO A 21 23.80 6.87 4.46
N TRP A 22 23.66 5.67 5.04
CA TRP A 22 22.64 4.67 4.69
C TRP A 22 21.21 5.14 4.95
N ARG A 23 21.01 6.19 5.75
CA ARG A 23 19.68 6.73 6.06
C ARG A 23 19.05 7.37 4.82
N ARG A 24 19.86 8.06 4.02
CA ARG A 24 19.45 8.58 2.72
C ARG A 24 19.06 7.47 1.76
N ASP A 25 19.84 6.39 1.73
CA ASP A 25 19.54 5.23 0.88
C ASP A 25 18.22 4.54 1.29
N LEU A 26 17.88 4.52 2.58
CA LEU A 26 16.58 4.03 3.05
C LEU A 26 15.41 4.94 2.68
N ASP A 27 15.60 6.25 2.74
CA ASP A 27 14.59 7.22 2.31
C ASP A 27 14.32 7.12 0.80
N ASP A 28 15.39 6.99 -0.01
CA ASP A 28 15.31 6.79 -1.46
C ASP A 28 14.64 5.45 -1.80
N LEU A 29 14.98 4.38 -1.06
CA LEU A 29 14.31 3.08 -1.19
C LEU A 29 12.82 3.16 -0.81
N ASN A 30 12.49 3.86 0.28
CA ASN A 30 11.10 4.05 0.67
C ASN A 30 10.33 4.81 -0.41
N ALA A 31 10.90 5.87 -0.99
CA ALA A 31 10.28 6.61 -2.09
C ALA A 31 9.99 5.70 -3.31
N LEU A 32 10.96 4.87 -3.73
CA LEU A 32 10.77 3.88 -4.80
C LEU A 32 9.69 2.84 -4.45
N LEU A 33 9.63 2.40 -3.20
CA LEU A 33 8.59 1.46 -2.76
C LEU A 33 7.21 2.11 -2.73
N GLN A 34 7.09 3.40 -2.40
CA GLN A 34 5.81 4.11 -2.48
C GLN A 34 5.38 4.35 -3.92
N ASP A 35 6.32 4.65 -4.82
CA ASP A 35 6.05 4.89 -6.25
C ASP A 35 5.66 3.59 -6.98
N SER A 36 6.31 2.47 -6.63
CA SER A 36 6.01 1.15 -7.20
C SER A 36 4.74 0.49 -6.65
N ARG A 37 4.20 0.98 -5.52
CA ARG A 37 2.87 0.55 -5.06
C ARG A 37 1.83 1.09 -6.03
N SER A 38 1.21 0.19 -6.79
CA SER A 38 0.03 0.48 -7.59
C SER A 38 -0.97 1.26 -6.73
N ARG A 39 -1.23 2.52 -7.09
CA ARG A 39 -2.26 3.32 -6.42
C ARG A 39 -3.57 2.57 -6.61
N GLY A 40 -4.16 2.08 -5.52
CA GLY A 40 -5.48 1.48 -5.55
C GLY A 40 -6.50 2.44 -6.17
N PRO A 41 -7.58 1.92 -6.76
CA PRO A 41 -8.58 2.76 -7.41
C PRO A 41 -9.17 3.76 -6.40
N SER A 42 -9.28 5.01 -6.82
CA SER A 42 -9.90 6.07 -6.05
C SER A 42 -11.38 5.76 -5.79
N LEU A 43 -11.92 6.36 -4.73
CA LEU A 43 -13.34 6.23 -4.38
C LEU A 43 -14.27 6.61 -5.55
N ALA A 44 -13.89 7.62 -6.33
CA ALA A 44 -14.65 8.06 -7.49
C ALA A 44 -14.66 7.00 -8.61
N GLU A 45 -13.51 6.38 -8.89
CA GLU A 45 -13.40 5.30 -9.89
C GLU A 45 -14.23 4.08 -9.50
N VAL A 46 -14.19 3.68 -8.22
CA VAL A 46 -15.00 2.56 -7.74
C VAL A 46 -16.50 2.88 -7.80
N ALA A 47 -16.91 4.11 -7.43
CA ALA A 47 -18.31 4.51 -7.53
C ALA A 47 -18.80 4.59 -8.99
N ALA A 48 -17.96 5.05 -9.91
CA ALA A 48 -18.27 5.07 -11.34
C ALA A 48 -18.44 3.66 -11.89
N LEU A 49 -17.57 2.72 -11.50
CA LEU A 49 -17.67 1.32 -11.90
C LEU A 49 -18.96 0.67 -11.41
N ILE A 50 -19.35 0.87 -10.14
CA ILE A 50 -20.61 0.33 -9.61
C ILE A 50 -21.82 0.80 -10.42
N GLU A 51 -21.83 2.06 -10.86
CA GLU A 51 -22.93 2.58 -11.70
C GLU A 51 -22.89 2.08 -13.13
N ALA A 52 -21.70 1.90 -13.70
CA ALA A 52 -21.55 1.36 -15.05
C ALA A 52 -22.04 -0.10 -15.13
N GLU A 53 -21.78 -0.89 -14.10
CA GLU A 53 -22.21 -2.30 -14.01
C GLU A 53 -23.72 -2.43 -13.75
N ALA A 54 -24.31 -1.54 -12.94
CA ALA A 54 -25.72 -1.59 -12.60
C ALA A 54 -26.37 -0.19 -12.54
N PRO A 55 -26.71 0.40 -13.70
CA PRO A 55 -27.22 1.76 -13.76
C PRO A 55 -28.51 1.93 -12.96
N GLY A 56 -28.55 2.93 -12.08
CA GLY A 56 -29.74 3.24 -11.27
C GLY A 56 -30.11 2.21 -10.20
N ALA A 57 -29.35 1.11 -10.05
CA ALA A 57 -29.67 0.07 -9.06
C ALA A 57 -29.50 0.56 -7.61
N LEU A 58 -28.65 1.57 -7.39
CA LEU A 58 -28.36 2.12 -6.07
C LEU A 58 -28.41 3.65 -6.06
N PRO A 59 -29.00 4.26 -5.00
CA PRO A 59 -28.85 5.69 -4.76
C PRO A 59 -27.37 6.08 -4.62
N ALA A 60 -27.01 7.27 -5.11
CA ALA A 60 -25.63 7.77 -5.11
C ALA A 60 -24.94 7.67 -3.74
N ALA A 61 -25.65 7.99 -2.65
CA ALA A 61 -25.12 7.89 -1.29
C ALA A 61 -24.75 6.45 -0.90
N SER A 62 -25.55 5.45 -1.30
CA SER A 62 -25.24 4.03 -1.06
C SER A 62 -24.03 3.58 -1.87
N ARG A 63 -23.93 4.04 -3.12
CA ARG A 63 -22.79 3.78 -3.99
C ARG A 63 -21.48 4.30 -3.41
N LEU A 64 -21.48 5.54 -2.91
CA LEU A 64 -20.32 6.15 -2.25
C LEU A 64 -19.89 5.39 -0.99
N ARG A 65 -20.84 4.91 -0.17
CA ARG A 65 -20.52 4.09 1.01
C ARG A 65 -19.88 2.75 0.63
N ILE A 66 -20.39 2.08 -0.40
CA ILE A 66 -19.83 0.83 -0.91
C ILE A 66 -18.45 1.07 -1.50
N ALA A 67 -18.30 2.11 -2.33
CA ALA A 67 -17.02 2.51 -2.90
C ALA A 67 -15.96 2.82 -1.81
N ALA A 68 -16.35 3.54 -0.75
CA ALA A 68 -15.47 3.80 0.38
C ALA A 68 -15.04 2.53 1.12
N ARG A 69 -15.94 1.55 1.25
CA ARG A 69 -15.63 0.26 1.88
C ARG A 69 -14.68 -0.56 1.01
N LEU A 70 -14.90 -0.57 -0.31
CA LEU A 70 -14.07 -1.29 -1.27
C LEU A 70 -12.67 -0.66 -1.41
N ALA A 71 -12.58 0.67 -1.52
CA ALA A 71 -11.30 1.38 -1.59
C ALA A 71 -10.40 1.12 -0.36
N ARG A 72 -11.00 0.88 0.82
CA ARG A 72 -10.25 0.49 2.03
C ARG A 72 -9.74 -0.95 2.02
N ILE A 73 -10.40 -1.85 1.27
CA ILE A 73 -9.99 -3.27 1.18
C ILE A 73 -8.93 -3.43 0.08
N LEU A 74 -8.98 -2.59 -0.95
CA LEU A 74 -8.17 -2.68 -2.16
C LEU A 74 -6.91 -1.80 -2.13
N GLY A 75 -6.71 -0.99 -1.08
CA GLY A 75 -5.55 -0.14 -0.84
C GLY A 75 -4.96 -0.39 0.54
#